data_AF-A0A947KNG1-F1
#
_entry.id   AF-A0A947KNG1-F1
#
_cell.length_a   1.000
_cell.length_b   1.000
_cell.length_c   1.000
_cell.angle_alpha   90.00
_cell.angle_beta   90.00
_cell.angle_gamma   90.00
#
_symmetry.space_group_name_H-M   'P 1'
#
loop_
_entity.id
_entity.type
_entity.pdbx_description
1 polymer ?
#
loop_
_entity_poly.entity_id
_entity_poly.type
_entity_poly.pdbx_seq_one_letter_code
_entity_poly.pdbx_strand_id
1 'polypeptide(L)'
;MNSAPCVRGATTPRLLLGATYSSIEPLGLFYLAGLARDMGWEPHIRLVRNNDFSEFHAAVAELRPVMVGYTLYTGNHLPLYAYFKRLKKDFPGISRIIGGPHATYFPAQSLAHADYVVVSEGFDALTRILRREVAPGIVLPRSILPFPLPERRQFYHDYPEHRCNPIKNLISMTGCPFACTYCYNSSSIASLRHQLDAEQLHALQQALGPSGRLFPRNMRTPEDVLTEIRTLMEIAPETRMLYWQDDTLGIAQHFAFLRQFQRIYHLGIPFHGQTRFEMIDPARDRGRAVLDCLREIGFTGLTMAIEAADDTLRKEVLNRVMPTELIFAGVKRLAAMGFRLRTEQITGLPYGATTQPTKMNLDADLELLSLNMNLRRASGGLPNMSWATTLIPYLGTRMSDYCVRYGFVSAEAAENPEEGYHERSVLRHLRRHVGPELEQIKDDPAVWLEPGDQDRYRDQNTQLRYMFHILTYLSCLPDAELFVERHLRQHQVFSVAALNEDMRAYAAQHPTPEGRRLHERIGRFEDRIPDVTPNEQDRQRLRRISAFCALLPGDGLELARRYLQYSNGNDEVALFSNIVKKYLFDTQVYLTQECTCELYNGAILSST
;
A
#
# COMPACT_ATOMS: atom_id res chain seq x y z
N MET A 1 8.53 46.03 0.93
CA MET A 1 9.79 45.76 0.23
C MET A 1 10.93 46.26 1.12
N ASN A 2 11.61 45.35 1.80
CA ASN A 2 12.90 45.60 2.45
C ASN A 2 13.77 44.41 2.08
N SER A 3 14.59 44.59 1.04
CA SER A 3 15.55 43.61 0.54
C SER A 3 16.69 43.48 1.54
N ALA A 4 16.85 42.29 2.12
CA ALA A 4 18.03 41.93 2.88
C ALA A 4 19.30 41.96 1.99
N PRO A 5 20.49 42.26 2.54
CA PRO A 5 21.70 42.42 1.75
C PRO A 5 22.16 41.08 1.18
N CYS A 6 22.43 41.07 -0.13
CA CYS A 6 23.03 39.97 -0.86
C CYS A 6 24.46 39.74 -0.36
N VAL A 7 24.66 38.72 0.47
CA VAL A 7 25.99 38.21 0.83
C VAL A 7 26.52 37.44 -0.37
N ARG A 8 27.32 38.11 -1.20
CA ARG A 8 28.10 37.48 -2.27
C ARG A 8 29.22 36.64 -1.64
N GLY A 9 29.13 35.31 -1.77
CA GLY A 9 30.27 34.41 -1.49
C GLY A 9 29.94 33.04 -0.87
N ALA A 10 28.73 32.81 -0.35
CA ALA A 10 28.37 31.50 0.21
C ALA A 10 27.78 30.59 -0.87
N THR A 11 28.37 29.41 -1.08
CA THR A 11 27.77 28.35 -1.89
C THR A 11 26.45 27.92 -1.24
N THR A 12 25.38 27.81 -2.04
CA THR A 12 24.07 27.33 -1.57
C THR A 12 24.23 25.99 -0.84
N PRO A 13 23.75 25.84 0.40
CA PRO A 13 23.93 24.60 1.15
C PRO A 13 23.07 23.49 0.52
N ARG A 14 23.69 22.32 0.30
CA ARG A 14 23.03 21.16 -0.31
C ARG A 14 22.46 20.22 0.75
N LEU A 15 21.25 19.72 0.49
CA LEU A 15 20.56 18.69 1.27
C LEU A 15 20.31 17.49 0.36
N LEU A 16 20.81 16.31 0.72
CA LEU A 16 20.48 15.08 0.00
C LEU A 16 19.42 14.29 0.79
N LEU A 17 18.29 14.00 0.15
CA LEU A 17 17.20 13.20 0.70
C LEU A 17 17.17 11.82 0.04
N GLY A 18 17.00 10.77 0.85
CA GLY A 18 16.97 9.39 0.41
C GLY A 18 15.67 8.66 0.73
N ALA A 19 15.27 7.77 -0.16
CA ALA A 19 14.18 6.81 0.03
C ALA A 19 14.53 5.48 -0.62
N THR A 20 13.87 4.40 -0.20
CA THR A 20 13.90 3.15 -0.96
C THR A 20 13.18 3.36 -2.29
N TYR A 21 13.71 2.74 -3.36
CA TYR A 21 13.09 2.78 -4.67
C TYR A 21 11.68 2.16 -4.63
N SER A 22 10.74 2.84 -5.28
CA SER A 22 9.40 2.36 -5.57
C SER A 22 8.95 2.99 -6.89
N SER A 23 8.07 2.32 -7.63
CA SER A 23 7.38 2.92 -8.79
C SER A 23 6.39 4.04 -8.38
N ILE A 24 6.02 4.09 -7.09
CA ILE A 24 5.25 5.19 -6.49
C ILE A 24 6.24 6.25 -6.01
N GLU A 25 5.95 7.52 -6.34
CA GLU A 25 6.83 8.63 -6.00
C GLU A 25 6.91 8.88 -4.48
N PRO A 26 8.07 9.27 -3.93
CA PRO A 26 8.24 9.55 -2.52
C PRO A 26 7.65 10.93 -2.15
N LEU A 27 6.33 11.06 -2.16
CA LEU A 27 5.61 12.34 -2.01
C LEU A 27 6.09 13.19 -0.83
N GLY A 28 6.27 12.57 0.34
CA GLY A 28 6.78 13.27 1.53
C GLY A 28 8.12 13.96 1.29
N LEU A 29 9.02 13.35 0.51
CA LEU A 29 10.30 13.95 0.18
C LEU A 29 10.17 15.11 -0.82
N PHE A 30 9.20 15.09 -1.73
CA PHE A 30 8.96 16.23 -2.62
C PHE A 30 8.54 17.48 -1.84
N TYR A 31 7.68 17.32 -0.84
CA TYR A 31 7.29 18.43 0.02
C TYR A 31 8.47 18.91 0.88
N LEU A 32 9.26 18.00 1.47
CA LEU A 32 10.47 18.38 2.23
C LEU A 32 11.54 19.06 1.36
N ALA A 33 11.70 18.62 0.11
CA ALA A 33 12.56 19.28 -0.87
C ALA A 33 12.03 20.67 -1.23
N GLY A 34 10.72 20.82 -1.46
CA GLY A 34 10.07 22.11 -1.66
C GLY A 34 10.30 23.08 -0.51
N LEU A 35 10.14 22.61 0.73
CA LEU A 35 10.45 23.36 1.94
C LEU A 35 11.92 23.82 1.99
N ALA A 36 12.85 22.91 1.71
CA ALA A 36 14.28 23.22 1.70
C ALA A 36 14.63 24.26 0.62
N ARG A 37 14.09 24.12 -0.59
CA ARG A 37 14.23 25.09 -1.69
C ARG A 37 13.75 26.47 -1.26
N ASP A 38 12.57 26.56 -0.67
CA ASP A 38 11.98 27.85 -0.24
C ASP A 38 12.78 28.49 0.91
N MET A 39 13.59 27.70 1.62
CA MET A 39 14.54 28.16 2.64
C MET A 39 15.94 28.50 2.07
N GLY A 40 16.13 28.45 0.76
CA GLY A 40 17.40 28.75 0.10
C GLY A 40 18.43 27.62 0.17
N TRP A 41 17.99 26.37 0.36
CA TRP A 41 18.82 25.18 0.21
C TRP A 41 18.70 24.60 -1.20
N GLU A 42 19.68 23.81 -1.60
CA GLU A 42 19.67 23.04 -2.85
C GLU A 42 19.33 21.56 -2.52
N PRO A 43 18.06 21.14 -2.62
CA PRO A 43 17.65 19.77 -2.32
C PRO A 43 17.93 18.82 -3.50
N HIS A 44 18.39 17.62 -3.18
CA HIS A 44 18.55 16.50 -4.11
C HIS A 44 17.81 15.28 -3.56
N ILE A 45 17.21 14.46 -4.42
CA ILE A 45 16.55 13.21 -4.02
C ILE A 45 17.23 12.04 -4.72
N ARG A 46 17.59 10.99 -3.98
CA ARG A 46 18.14 9.75 -4.53
C ARG A 46 17.44 8.53 -3.96
N LEU A 47 17.07 7.60 -4.84
CA LEU A 47 16.43 6.34 -4.50
C LEU A 47 17.48 5.23 -4.30
N VAL A 48 17.20 4.33 -3.37
CA VAL A 48 18.03 3.15 -3.06
C VAL A 48 17.29 1.90 -3.51
N ARG A 49 17.84 1.18 -4.49
CA ARG A 49 17.28 -0.07 -5.02
C ARG A 49 17.83 -1.26 -4.24
N ASN A 50 16.98 -2.23 -3.92
CA ASN A 50 17.39 -3.53 -3.33
C ASN A 50 18.32 -3.42 -2.10
N ASN A 51 18.14 -2.38 -1.28
CA ASN A 51 19.00 -2.08 -0.13
C ASN A 51 20.50 -1.87 -0.49
N ASP A 52 20.84 -1.62 -1.76
CA ASP A 52 22.19 -1.28 -2.19
C ASP A 52 22.41 0.24 -2.19
N PHE A 53 23.23 0.70 -1.25
CA PHE A 53 23.55 2.12 -1.05
C PHE A 53 24.73 2.62 -1.89
N SER A 54 25.26 1.83 -2.83
CA SER A 54 26.44 2.20 -3.62
C SER A 54 26.23 3.47 -4.44
N GLU A 55 25.14 3.56 -5.20
CA GLU A 55 24.78 4.76 -5.98
C GLU A 55 24.49 5.95 -5.08
N PHE A 56 23.79 5.72 -3.96
CA PHE A 56 23.51 6.77 -2.97
C PHE A 56 24.80 7.33 -2.36
N HIS A 57 25.78 6.46 -2.07
CA HIS A 57 27.10 6.85 -1.58
C HIS A 57 27.90 7.63 -2.62
N ALA A 58 27.84 7.24 -3.90
CA ALA A 58 28.45 8.00 -4.99
C ALA A 58 27.86 9.41 -5.08
N ALA A 59 26.52 9.54 -4.98
CA ALA A 59 25.85 10.83 -4.95
C ALA A 59 26.28 11.69 -3.75
N VAL A 60 26.49 11.10 -2.56
CA VAL A 60 27.05 11.83 -1.41
C VAL A 60 28.46 12.33 -1.69
N ALA A 61 29.32 11.51 -2.30
CA ALA A 61 30.69 11.87 -2.63
C ALA A 61 30.76 12.99 -3.67
N GLU A 62 29.89 12.97 -4.67
CA GLU A 62 29.79 13.96 -5.74
C GLU A 62 29.18 15.29 -5.24
N LEU A 63 28.00 15.23 -4.62
CA LEU A 63 27.25 16.42 -4.22
C LEU A 63 27.87 17.11 -3.01
N ARG A 64 28.60 16.38 -2.16
CA ARG A 64 29.18 16.86 -0.90
C ARG A 64 28.14 17.64 -0.07
N PRO A 65 26.97 17.05 0.24
CA PRO A 65 25.90 17.76 0.92
C PRO A 65 26.29 18.13 2.35
N VAL A 66 25.68 19.20 2.89
CA VAL A 66 25.86 19.58 4.31
C VAL A 66 25.10 18.62 5.21
N MET A 67 23.95 18.11 4.73
CA MET A 67 23.10 17.19 5.46
C MET A 67 22.55 16.10 4.52
N VAL A 68 22.41 14.89 5.06
CA VAL A 68 21.76 13.76 4.41
C VAL A 68 20.55 13.35 5.24
N GLY A 69 19.36 13.36 4.65
CA GLY A 69 18.13 12.85 5.24
C GLY A 69 17.69 11.54 4.59
N TYR A 70 17.06 10.64 5.34
CA TYR A 70 16.47 9.42 4.77
C TYR A 70 15.10 9.13 5.40
N THR A 71 14.09 8.83 4.58
CA THR A 71 12.77 8.37 5.07
C THR A 71 12.79 6.86 5.30
N LEU A 72 12.52 6.43 6.53
CA LEU A 72 12.76 5.08 6.99
C LEU A 72 11.46 4.32 7.26
N TYR A 73 11.38 3.13 6.67
CA TYR A 73 10.31 2.15 6.87
C TYR A 73 10.86 0.89 7.55
N THR A 74 10.02 0.21 8.32
CA THR A 74 10.34 -1.12 8.87
C THR A 74 10.63 -2.09 7.73
N GLY A 75 11.59 -2.99 7.91
CA GLY A 75 12.16 -3.84 6.85
C GLY A 75 13.44 -3.28 6.21
N ASN A 76 13.57 -1.96 6.04
CA ASN A 76 14.74 -1.35 5.38
C ASN A 76 15.68 -0.63 6.35
N HIS A 77 15.40 -0.72 7.66
CA HIS A 77 16.10 -0.01 8.72
C HIS A 77 17.52 -0.55 9.00
N LEU A 78 17.72 -1.87 9.07
CA LEU A 78 19.04 -2.44 9.33
C LEU A 78 20.08 -2.09 8.24
N PRO A 79 19.76 -2.21 6.93
CA PRO A 79 20.67 -1.77 5.87
C PRO A 79 21.02 -0.27 5.97
N LEU A 80 20.03 0.59 6.26
CA LEU A 80 20.27 2.02 6.43
C LEU A 80 21.18 2.30 7.63
N TYR A 81 20.95 1.66 8.77
CA TYR A 81 21.77 1.83 9.98
C TYR A 81 23.23 1.45 9.74
N ALA A 82 23.47 0.33 9.04
CA ALA A 82 24.81 -0.08 8.61
C ALA A 82 25.44 0.98 7.68
N TYR A 83 24.67 1.48 6.71
CA TYR A 83 25.13 2.52 5.80
C TYR A 83 25.46 3.83 6.51
N PHE A 84 24.61 4.32 7.41
CA PHE A 84 24.83 5.58 8.15
C PHE A 84 26.04 5.51 9.09
N LYS A 85 26.34 4.32 9.63
CA LYS A 85 27.59 4.07 10.37
C LYS A 85 28.81 4.21 9.47
N ARG A 86 28.77 3.65 8.26
CA ARG A 86 29.83 3.83 7.24
C ARG A 86 29.94 5.30 6.83
N LEU A 87 28.82 5.95 6.54
CA LEU A 87 28.78 7.35 6.11
C LEU A 87 29.43 8.28 7.15
N LYS A 88 29.19 8.05 8.45
CA LYS A 88 29.85 8.81 9.54
C LYS A 88 31.37 8.71 9.48
N LYS A 89 31.90 7.53 9.15
CA LYS A 89 33.35 7.28 9.05
C LYS A 89 33.94 7.98 7.82
N ASP A 90 33.28 7.83 6.68
CA ASP A 90 33.78 8.31 5.38
C ASP A 90 33.62 9.84 5.25
N PHE A 91 32.56 10.41 5.85
CA PHE A 91 32.20 11.82 5.76
C PHE A 91 31.73 12.40 7.11
N PRO A 92 32.63 12.58 8.10
CA PRO A 92 32.27 13.00 9.46
C PRO A 92 31.64 14.40 9.56
N GLY A 93 31.82 15.25 8.53
CA GLY A 93 31.23 16.59 8.46
C GLY A 93 29.78 16.64 7.98
N ILE A 94 29.20 15.51 7.53
CA ILE A 94 27.84 15.44 7.03
C ILE A 94 26.89 15.06 8.16
N SER A 95 25.91 15.92 8.44
CA SER A 95 24.86 15.59 9.42
C SER A 95 23.87 14.60 8.84
N ARG A 96 23.49 13.60 9.63
CA ARG A 96 22.56 12.52 9.25
C ARG A 96 21.21 12.72 9.92
N ILE A 97 20.14 12.73 9.12
CA ILE A 97 18.75 12.89 9.56
C ILE A 97 18.00 11.61 9.18
N ILE A 98 17.28 11.02 10.13
CA ILE A 98 16.33 9.93 9.86
C ILE A 98 14.93 10.43 10.21
N GLY A 99 13.98 10.24 9.30
CA GLY A 99 12.55 10.47 9.52
C GLY A 99 11.72 9.32 8.99
N GLY A 100 10.40 9.50 8.93
CA GLY A 100 9.47 8.50 8.40
C GLY A 100 8.86 7.58 9.47
N PRO A 101 8.01 6.62 9.07
CA PRO A 101 7.22 5.83 10.00
C PRO A 101 8.06 5.06 11.02
N HIS A 102 9.13 4.39 10.59
CA HIS A 102 9.97 3.60 11.52
C HIS A 102 10.64 4.50 12.58
N ALA A 103 11.20 5.63 12.16
CA ALA A 103 11.81 6.59 13.07
C ALA A 103 10.82 7.20 14.08
N THR A 104 9.55 7.29 13.69
CA THR A 104 8.48 7.76 14.59
C THR A 104 8.20 6.77 15.72
N TYR A 105 8.19 5.46 15.43
CA TYR A 105 7.92 4.42 16.44
C TYR A 105 9.16 3.99 17.22
N PHE A 106 10.35 4.09 16.61
CA PHE A 106 11.61 3.64 17.19
C PHE A 106 12.66 4.77 17.23
N PRO A 107 12.35 5.92 17.87
CA PRO A 107 13.23 7.08 17.83
C PRO A 107 14.55 6.84 18.57
N ALA A 108 14.52 6.12 19.71
CA ALA A 108 15.71 5.80 20.48
C ALA A 108 16.68 4.89 19.72
N GLN A 109 16.15 3.86 19.05
CA GLN A 109 16.94 2.97 18.19
C GLN A 109 17.55 3.75 17.01
N SER A 110 16.74 4.58 16.35
CA SER A 110 17.22 5.39 15.21
C SER A 110 18.29 6.40 15.62
N LEU A 111 18.24 6.93 16.85
CA LEU A 111 19.20 7.91 17.35
C LEU A 111 20.61 7.34 17.49
N ALA A 112 20.75 6.03 17.69
CA ALA A 112 22.06 5.37 17.72
C ALA A 112 22.81 5.46 16.37
N HIS A 113 22.10 5.78 15.28
CA HIS A 113 22.63 5.74 13.91
C HIS A 113 22.62 7.09 13.18
N ALA A 114 22.02 8.14 13.75
CA ALA A 114 21.86 9.44 13.12
C ALA A 114 22.12 10.60 14.10
N ASP A 115 22.30 11.81 13.58
CA ASP A 115 22.45 13.01 14.40
C ASP A 115 21.08 13.59 14.78
N TYR A 116 20.11 13.53 13.86
CA TYR A 116 18.75 13.99 14.09
C TYR A 116 17.75 12.89 13.77
N VAL A 117 16.78 12.67 14.66
CA VAL A 117 15.67 11.73 14.45
C VAL A 117 14.35 12.50 14.50
N VAL A 118 13.66 12.54 13.37
CA VAL A 118 12.39 13.25 13.22
C VAL A 118 11.23 12.30 13.54
N VAL A 119 10.44 12.67 14.52
CA VAL A 119 9.20 11.97 14.92
C VAL A 119 8.02 12.72 14.32
N SER A 120 7.01 11.99 13.81
CA SER A 120 5.80 12.58 13.20
C SER A 120 6.09 13.27 11.84
N GLU A 121 5.25 14.25 11.48
CA GLU A 121 5.40 15.06 10.27
C GLU A 121 6.69 15.90 10.30
N GLY A 122 7.43 15.90 9.20
CA GLY A 122 8.78 16.46 9.16
C GLY A 122 8.91 17.95 8.88
N PHE A 123 7.82 18.68 8.62
CA PHE A 123 7.92 20.08 8.16
C PHE A 123 8.54 21.00 9.22
N ASP A 124 7.97 21.07 10.43
CA ASP A 124 8.53 21.88 11.54
C ASP A 124 9.95 21.44 11.91
N ALA A 125 10.13 20.13 12.10
CA ALA A 125 11.40 19.56 12.51
C ALA A 125 12.50 19.87 11.49
N LEU A 126 12.26 19.65 10.20
CA LEU A 126 13.25 19.93 9.16
C LEU A 126 13.55 21.44 9.08
N THR A 127 12.56 22.32 9.16
CA THR A 127 12.79 23.77 9.19
C THR A 127 13.76 24.16 10.31
N ARG A 128 13.55 23.66 11.52
CA ARG A 128 14.40 23.97 12.68
C ARG A 128 15.80 23.36 12.55
N ILE A 129 15.93 22.16 11.98
CA ILE A 129 17.23 21.54 11.70
C ILE A 129 18.01 22.36 10.66
N LEU A 130 17.38 22.74 9.54
CA LEU A 130 18.03 23.51 8.47
C LEU A 130 18.43 24.92 8.93
N ARG A 131 17.68 25.52 9.87
CA ARG A 131 18.04 26.80 10.52
C ARG A 131 19.06 26.65 11.65
N ARG A 132 19.43 25.42 12.02
CA ARG A 132 20.31 25.12 13.17
C ARG A 132 19.75 25.66 14.49
N GLU A 133 18.42 25.65 14.63
CA GLU A 133 17.68 26.09 15.83
C GLU A 133 17.46 24.96 16.84
N VAL A 134 17.94 23.75 16.53
CA VAL A 134 17.84 22.56 17.38
C VAL A 134 19.16 21.80 17.37
N ALA A 135 19.55 21.27 18.53
CA ALA A 135 20.73 20.42 18.66
C ALA A 135 20.45 18.99 18.13
N PRO A 136 21.48 18.22 17.78
CA PRO A 136 21.36 16.79 17.49
C PRO A 136 20.58 16.04 18.59
N GLY A 137 19.70 15.13 18.20
CA GLY A 137 18.80 14.42 19.10
C GLY A 137 17.49 13.98 18.44
N ILE A 138 16.55 13.54 19.27
CA ILE A 138 15.16 13.30 18.87
C ILE A 138 14.47 14.65 18.72
N VAL A 139 14.01 14.96 17.52
CA VAL A 139 13.35 16.22 17.17
C VAL A 139 11.85 15.99 17.07
N LEU A 140 11.14 16.46 18.09
CA LEU A 140 9.68 16.47 18.13
C LEU A 140 9.13 17.73 17.45
N PRO A 141 7.96 17.64 16.78
CA PRO A 141 7.28 18.80 16.24
C PRO A 141 6.88 19.75 17.39
N ARG A 142 6.96 21.05 17.15
CA ARG A 142 6.38 22.09 18.03
C ARG A 142 5.01 22.55 17.56
N SER A 143 4.74 22.43 16.26
CA SER A 143 3.48 22.78 15.63
C SER A 143 3.33 22.03 14.30
N ILE A 144 2.12 22.06 13.75
CA ILE A 144 1.84 21.58 12.39
C ILE A 144 2.00 22.76 11.43
N LEU A 145 2.91 22.62 10.46
CA LEU A 145 3.12 23.64 9.44
C LEU A 145 2.26 23.34 8.20
N PRO A 146 1.82 24.37 7.46
CA PRO A 146 1.18 24.17 6.16
C PRO A 146 2.09 23.41 5.20
N PHE A 147 1.50 22.70 4.24
CA PHE A 147 2.25 22.04 3.18
C PHE A 147 3.02 23.07 2.34
N PRO A 148 4.33 22.85 2.08
CA PRO A 148 5.05 23.57 1.04
C PRO A 148 4.58 23.11 -0.35
N LEU A 149 4.88 23.89 -1.40
CA LEU A 149 4.74 23.39 -2.77
C LEU A 149 5.88 22.40 -3.07
N PRO A 150 5.58 21.21 -3.63
CA PRO A 150 6.58 20.16 -3.79
C PRO A 150 7.65 20.52 -4.83
N GLU A 151 8.85 19.97 -4.67
CA GLU A 151 9.89 19.99 -5.69
C GLU A 151 9.96 18.63 -6.39
N ARG A 152 9.71 18.64 -7.71
CA ARG A 152 9.61 17.43 -8.56
C ARG A 152 10.47 17.51 -9.83
N ARG A 153 10.91 18.70 -10.24
CA ARG A 153 11.57 18.93 -11.54
C ARG A 153 12.89 18.18 -11.61
N GLN A 154 13.74 18.36 -10.59
CA GLN A 154 15.02 17.66 -10.51
C GLN A 154 14.84 16.15 -10.42
N PHE A 155 13.88 15.68 -9.62
CA PHE A 155 13.62 14.24 -9.48
C PHE A 155 13.22 13.60 -10.81
N TYR A 156 12.33 14.22 -11.59
CA TYR A 156 11.94 13.69 -12.91
C TYR A 156 13.01 13.81 -13.99
N HIS A 157 13.94 14.76 -13.86
CA HIS A 157 15.14 14.77 -14.68
C HIS A 157 16.02 13.56 -14.36
N ASP A 158 16.22 13.27 -13.07
CA ASP A 158 17.11 12.20 -12.61
C ASP A 158 16.49 10.80 -12.74
N TYR A 159 15.15 10.71 -12.75
CA TYR A 159 14.39 9.47 -12.89
C TYR A 159 13.34 9.57 -14.02
N PRO A 160 13.79 9.47 -15.30
CA PRO A 160 12.89 9.53 -16.46
C PRO A 160 11.78 8.45 -16.44
N GLU A 161 12.03 7.29 -15.83
CA GLU A 161 11.04 6.23 -15.67
C GLU A 161 9.85 6.69 -14.82
N HIS A 162 10.09 7.44 -13.75
CA HIS A 162 9.04 8.06 -12.95
C HIS A 162 8.37 9.19 -13.71
N ARG A 163 9.12 9.98 -14.49
CA ARG A 163 8.56 11.07 -15.33
C ARG A 163 7.63 10.53 -16.41
N CYS A 164 7.99 9.43 -17.06
CA CYS A 164 7.23 8.82 -18.14
C CYS A 164 6.06 7.96 -17.64
N ASN A 165 6.01 7.60 -16.35
CA ASN A 165 4.85 6.90 -15.78
C ASN A 165 3.55 7.71 -16.01
N PRO A 166 2.52 7.19 -16.69
CA PRO A 166 1.29 7.93 -16.93
C PRO A 166 0.47 8.21 -15.65
N ILE A 167 0.80 7.59 -14.52
CA ILE A 167 0.12 7.77 -13.25
C ILE A 167 1.01 8.58 -12.31
N LYS A 168 0.55 9.76 -11.88
CA LYS A 168 1.24 10.55 -10.84
C LYS A 168 0.46 10.55 -9.55
N ASN A 169 1.16 10.67 -8.45
CA ASN A 169 0.56 10.66 -7.12
C ASN A 169 0.41 12.08 -6.56
N LEU A 170 -0.67 12.33 -5.83
CA LEU A 170 -0.96 13.59 -5.15
C LEU A 170 -1.52 13.32 -3.76
N ILE A 171 -1.30 14.24 -2.84
CA ILE A 171 -1.94 14.25 -1.53
C ILE A 171 -2.54 15.63 -1.28
N SER A 172 -3.76 15.68 -0.76
CA SER A 172 -4.42 16.91 -0.30
C SER A 172 -4.48 16.99 1.22
N MET A 173 -4.39 15.84 1.91
CA MET A 173 -4.29 15.79 3.35
C MET A 173 -3.50 14.58 3.85
N THR A 174 -2.83 14.74 5.00
CA THR A 174 -2.30 13.63 5.79
C THR A 174 -3.21 13.33 6.98
N GLY A 175 -3.11 12.10 7.50
CA GLY A 175 -3.78 11.69 8.71
C GLY A 175 -5.22 11.25 8.51
N CYS A 176 -5.68 10.37 9.39
CA CYS A 176 -6.98 9.72 9.30
C CYS A 176 -7.73 9.81 10.64
N PRO A 177 -9.04 10.18 10.66
CA PRO A 177 -9.79 10.26 11.93
C PRO A 177 -10.13 8.88 12.50
N PHE A 178 -10.06 7.83 11.69
CA PHE A 178 -10.43 6.48 12.09
C PHE A 178 -9.41 5.86 13.04
N ALA A 179 -9.85 4.86 13.78
CA ALA A 179 -9.05 4.18 14.79
C ALA A 179 -8.95 2.67 14.45
N CYS A 180 -8.61 2.32 13.22
CA CYS A 180 -8.42 0.90 12.86
C CYS A 180 -7.19 0.33 13.60
N THR A 181 -7.31 -0.82 14.27
CA THR A 181 -6.26 -1.35 15.17
C THR A 181 -4.94 -1.68 14.46
N TYR A 182 -5.02 -2.09 13.20
CA TYR A 182 -3.91 -2.47 12.34
C TYR A 182 -3.22 -1.29 11.66
N CYS A 183 -3.77 -0.07 11.77
CA CYS A 183 -3.33 1.08 11.00
C CYS A 183 -2.41 2.00 11.83
N TYR A 184 -1.26 2.36 11.27
CA TYR A 184 -0.30 3.29 11.88
C TYR A 184 -0.89 4.70 12.08
N ASN A 185 -1.81 5.15 11.23
CA ASN A 185 -2.50 6.44 11.42
C ASN A 185 -3.37 6.47 12.68
N SER A 186 -3.71 5.30 13.25
CA SER A 186 -4.44 5.20 14.51
C SER A 186 -3.54 5.30 15.74
N SER A 187 -2.22 5.36 15.56
CA SER A 187 -1.29 5.45 16.68
C SER A 187 -1.35 6.82 17.34
N SER A 188 -1.04 6.83 18.63
CA SER A 188 -1.12 8.02 19.47
C SER A 188 0.16 8.18 20.27
N ILE A 189 0.28 9.28 21.00
CA ILE A 189 1.40 9.52 21.92
C ILE A 189 1.57 8.37 22.93
N ALA A 190 0.48 7.66 23.27
CA ALA A 190 0.55 6.47 24.12
C ALA A 190 1.43 5.35 23.52
N SER A 191 1.49 5.24 22.19
CA SER A 191 2.35 4.27 21.49
C SER A 191 3.85 4.53 21.70
N LEU A 192 4.25 5.71 22.17
CA LEU A 192 5.65 6.11 22.39
C LEU A 192 6.07 6.14 23.85
N ARG A 193 5.22 5.68 24.80
CA ARG A 193 5.52 5.72 26.25
C ARG A 193 6.76 4.94 26.65
N HIS A 194 7.15 3.94 25.86
CA HIS A 194 8.36 3.15 26.09
C HIS A 194 9.60 3.71 25.37
N GLN A 195 9.44 4.78 24.59
CA GLN A 195 10.47 5.33 23.70
C GLN A 195 10.87 6.75 24.07
N LEU A 196 9.98 7.51 24.75
CA LEU A 196 10.16 8.91 25.10
C LEU A 196 9.86 9.14 26.59
N ASP A 197 10.51 10.13 27.17
CA ASP A 197 10.26 10.55 28.56
C ASP A 197 8.97 11.40 28.71
N ALA A 198 8.57 11.68 29.94
CA ALA A 198 7.34 12.40 30.24
C ALA A 198 7.31 13.84 29.70
N GLU A 199 8.46 14.53 29.67
CA GLU A 199 8.57 15.90 29.16
C GLU A 199 8.42 15.92 27.64
N GLN A 200 9.09 14.99 26.95
CA GLN A 200 8.98 14.76 25.51
C GLN A 200 7.55 14.41 25.10
N LEU A 201 6.90 13.49 25.80
CA LEU A 201 5.50 13.12 25.54
C LEU A 201 4.56 14.32 25.76
N HIS A 202 4.80 15.14 26.78
CA HIS A 202 4.02 16.36 27.02
C HIS A 202 4.20 17.39 25.90
N ALA A 203 5.44 17.63 25.47
CA ALA A 203 5.73 18.54 24.35
C ALA A 203 5.05 18.07 23.05
N LEU A 204 5.12 16.77 22.77
CA LEU A 204 4.44 16.17 21.61
C LEU A 204 2.92 16.33 21.69
N GLN A 205 2.32 16.16 22.87
CA GLN A 205 0.89 16.38 23.10
C GLN A 205 0.44 17.82 22.83
N GLN A 206 1.26 18.80 23.21
CA GLN A 206 0.98 20.21 22.93
C GLN A 206 1.01 20.50 21.42
N ALA A 207 2.00 19.94 20.72
CA ALA A 207 2.16 20.17 19.28
C ALA A 207 1.08 19.51 18.41
N LEU A 208 0.69 18.27 18.74
CA LEU A 208 -0.30 17.49 17.96
C LEU A 208 -1.75 17.83 18.31
N GLY A 209 -1.96 18.63 19.36
CA GLY A 209 -3.27 19.03 19.84
C GLY A 209 -4.10 17.86 20.41
N PRO A 210 -5.40 18.08 20.66
CA PRO A 210 -6.23 17.19 21.47
C PRO A 210 -6.43 15.78 20.88
N SER A 211 -6.17 15.59 19.59
CA SER A 211 -6.24 14.25 18.98
C SER A 211 -5.10 13.33 19.42
N GLY A 212 -3.94 13.90 19.76
CA GLY A 212 -2.73 13.16 20.13
C GLY A 212 -2.25 12.14 19.08
N ARG A 213 -2.71 12.27 17.81
CA ARG A 213 -2.36 11.35 16.71
C ARG A 213 -0.94 11.62 16.25
N LEU A 214 -0.11 10.58 16.24
CA LEU A 214 1.30 10.69 15.80
C LEU A 214 1.42 11.15 14.34
N PHE A 215 0.39 10.89 13.53
CA PHE A 215 0.29 11.37 12.15
C PHE A 215 -0.86 12.38 12.12
N PRO A 216 -0.56 13.67 12.32
CA PRO A 216 -1.55 14.70 12.50
C PRO A 216 -2.36 14.90 11.22
N ARG A 217 -3.58 15.41 11.37
CA ARG A 217 -4.36 15.86 10.22
C ARG A 217 -3.83 17.20 9.75
N ASN A 218 -3.27 17.23 8.55
CA ASN A 218 -2.80 18.43 7.88
C ASN A 218 -3.42 18.49 6.48
N MET A 219 -3.89 19.66 6.04
CA MET A 219 -4.69 19.79 4.82
C MET A 219 -4.23 20.97 3.99
N ARG A 220 -4.17 20.76 2.68
CA ARG A 220 -3.79 21.77 1.69
C ARG A 220 -4.97 22.64 1.28
N THR A 221 -4.69 23.76 0.63
CA THR A 221 -5.73 24.54 -0.05
C THR A 221 -6.04 23.93 -1.44
N PRO A 222 -7.27 24.10 -1.96
CA PRO A 222 -7.60 23.71 -3.33
C PRO A 222 -6.66 24.33 -4.38
N GLU A 223 -6.23 25.57 -4.15
CA GLU A 223 -5.31 26.32 -5.00
C GLU A 223 -3.91 25.71 -5.03
N ASP A 224 -3.40 25.23 -3.89
CA ASP A 224 -2.10 24.54 -3.82
C ASP A 224 -2.13 23.24 -4.62
N VAL A 225 -3.21 22.45 -4.48
CA VAL A 225 -3.37 21.20 -5.22
C VAL A 225 -3.49 21.49 -6.72
N LEU A 226 -4.26 22.50 -7.12
CA LEU A 226 -4.37 22.90 -8.53
C LEU A 226 -3.03 23.39 -9.10
N THR A 227 -2.24 24.14 -8.32
CA THR A 227 -0.91 24.62 -8.70
C THR A 227 0.06 23.45 -8.92
N GLU A 228 0.03 22.44 -8.05
CA GLU A 228 0.83 21.23 -8.24
C GLU A 228 0.39 20.45 -9.49
N ILE A 229 -0.91 20.30 -9.73
CA ILE A 229 -1.42 19.62 -10.93
C ILE A 229 -0.93 20.31 -12.20
N ARG A 230 -1.01 21.65 -12.26
CA ARG A 230 -0.50 22.42 -13.41
C ARG A 230 1.00 22.19 -13.60
N THR A 231 1.76 22.23 -12.51
CA THR A 231 3.21 21.95 -12.54
C THR A 231 3.47 20.54 -13.08
N LEU A 232 2.75 19.52 -12.61
CA LEU A 232 2.87 18.14 -13.09
C LEU A 232 2.60 18.03 -14.60
N MET A 233 1.58 18.71 -15.10
CA MET A 233 1.27 18.72 -16.53
C MET A 233 2.38 19.36 -17.38
N GLU A 234 3.09 20.36 -16.83
CA GLU A 234 4.24 20.98 -17.50
C GLU A 234 5.46 20.05 -17.53
N ILE A 235 5.77 19.38 -16.42
CA ILE A 235 7.04 18.66 -16.23
C ILE A 235 6.96 17.17 -16.56
N ALA A 236 5.75 16.64 -16.63
CA ALA A 236 5.44 15.25 -16.99
C ALA A 236 4.18 15.20 -17.87
N PRO A 237 4.26 15.69 -19.13
CA PRO A 237 3.12 15.73 -20.06
C PRO A 237 2.54 14.36 -20.43
N GLU A 238 3.23 13.27 -20.09
CA GLU A 238 2.77 11.89 -20.21
C GLU A 238 1.71 11.52 -19.16
N THR A 239 1.46 12.38 -18.17
CA THR A 239 0.43 12.16 -17.14
C THR A 239 -0.94 11.93 -17.80
N ARG A 240 -1.56 10.79 -17.48
CA ARG A 240 -2.92 10.40 -17.91
C ARG A 240 -3.86 10.22 -16.73
N MET A 241 -3.35 10.02 -15.52
CA MET A 241 -4.16 9.92 -14.32
C MET A 241 -3.42 10.41 -13.08
N LEU A 242 -4.18 10.93 -12.13
CA LEU A 242 -3.69 11.32 -10.81
C LEU A 242 -4.25 10.37 -9.75
N TYR A 243 -3.38 9.63 -9.06
CA TYR A 243 -3.75 8.86 -7.88
C TYR A 243 -3.67 9.76 -6.65
N TRP A 244 -4.83 10.07 -6.10
CA TRP A 244 -5.03 10.75 -4.83
C TRP A 244 -4.74 9.81 -3.64
N GLN A 245 -3.59 10.01 -2.99
CA GLN A 245 -3.01 9.21 -1.92
C GLN A 245 -3.48 9.63 -0.50
N ASP A 246 -4.61 10.33 -0.40
CA ASP A 246 -5.20 10.65 0.90
C ASP A 246 -5.72 9.37 1.56
N ASP A 247 -5.48 9.21 2.87
CA ASP A 247 -5.88 8.01 3.62
C ASP A 247 -7.38 7.70 3.51
N THR A 248 -8.23 8.74 3.46
CA THR A 248 -9.69 8.60 3.27
C THR A 248 -10.31 9.89 2.75
N LEU A 249 -10.78 9.87 1.51
CA LEU A 249 -11.60 10.94 0.93
C LEU A 249 -13.00 10.97 1.58
N GLY A 250 -13.62 12.16 1.66
CA GLY A 250 -15.02 12.32 2.06
C GLY A 250 -15.27 12.58 3.56
N ILE A 251 -14.21 12.62 4.39
CA ILE A 251 -14.30 13.13 5.76
C ILE A 251 -14.79 14.58 5.77
N ALA A 252 -15.35 15.08 6.87
CA ALA A 252 -16.21 16.30 6.83
C ALA A 252 -15.48 17.53 6.28
N GLN A 253 -14.26 17.75 6.79
CA GLN A 253 -13.42 18.86 6.37
C GLN A 253 -12.91 18.66 4.93
N HIS A 254 -12.50 17.43 4.58
CA HIS A 254 -12.11 17.10 3.22
C HIS A 254 -13.26 17.22 2.21
N PHE A 255 -14.50 16.95 2.61
CA PHE A 255 -15.66 17.15 1.73
C PHE A 255 -15.88 18.63 1.45
N ALA A 256 -15.67 19.51 2.43
CA ALA A 256 -15.67 20.95 2.19
C ALA A 256 -14.55 21.38 1.23
N PHE A 257 -13.34 20.81 1.38
CA PHE A 257 -12.24 20.97 0.43
C PHE A 257 -12.64 20.54 -0.99
N LEU A 258 -13.19 19.33 -1.15
CA LEU A 258 -13.60 18.79 -2.46
C LEU A 258 -14.62 19.70 -3.14
N ARG A 259 -15.58 20.26 -2.40
CA ARG A 259 -16.58 21.19 -2.94
C ARG A 259 -15.97 22.50 -3.43
N GLN A 260 -14.89 22.96 -2.81
CA GLN A 260 -14.15 24.13 -3.30
C GLN A 260 -13.31 23.76 -4.53
N PHE A 261 -12.58 22.64 -4.46
CA PHE A 261 -11.77 22.13 -5.55
C PHE A 261 -12.59 21.87 -6.82
N GLN A 262 -13.79 21.30 -6.68
CA GLN A 262 -14.76 21.10 -7.76
C GLN A 262 -15.05 22.38 -8.56
N ARG A 263 -15.07 23.55 -7.91
CA ARG A 263 -15.40 24.82 -8.56
C ARG A 263 -14.27 25.39 -9.40
N ILE A 264 -13.03 24.97 -9.15
CA ILE A 264 -11.82 25.53 -9.77
C ILE A 264 -11.11 24.54 -10.69
N TYR A 265 -11.40 23.24 -10.55
CA TYR A 265 -10.76 22.20 -11.31
C TYR A 265 -11.47 21.93 -12.64
N HIS A 266 -10.80 22.25 -13.75
CA HIS A 266 -11.33 22.10 -15.11
C HIS A 266 -10.34 21.47 -16.10
N LEU A 267 -9.30 20.79 -15.60
CA LEU A 267 -8.22 20.24 -16.44
C LEU A 267 -8.56 18.88 -17.06
N GLY A 268 -9.59 18.20 -16.55
CA GLY A 268 -10.12 16.97 -17.15
C GLY A 268 -9.24 15.72 -17.00
N ILE A 269 -8.20 15.76 -16.17
CA ILE A 269 -7.38 14.57 -15.87
C ILE A 269 -8.18 13.69 -14.88
N PRO A 270 -8.35 12.39 -15.17
CA PRO A 270 -9.07 11.49 -14.27
C PRO A 270 -8.31 11.29 -12.96
N PHE A 271 -9.07 10.98 -11.91
CA PHE A 271 -8.53 10.65 -10.59
C PHE A 271 -8.87 9.21 -10.18
N HIS A 272 -7.94 8.58 -9.48
CA HIS A 272 -8.21 7.42 -8.64
C HIS A 272 -7.97 7.81 -7.17
N GLY A 273 -8.82 7.39 -6.25
CA GLY A 273 -8.69 7.79 -4.84
C GLY A 273 -8.96 6.65 -3.86
N GLN A 274 -8.84 6.92 -2.56
CA GLN A 274 -9.16 5.94 -1.52
C GLN A 274 -10.25 6.49 -0.60
N THR A 275 -11.22 5.66 -0.23
CA THR A 275 -12.23 6.04 0.75
C THR A 275 -12.76 4.82 1.50
N ARG A 276 -13.65 5.06 2.46
CA ARG A 276 -14.34 4.01 3.19
C ARG A 276 -15.81 3.97 2.83
N PHE A 277 -16.44 2.79 2.97
CA PHE A 277 -17.84 2.62 2.65
C PHE A 277 -18.75 3.55 3.46
N GLU A 278 -18.39 3.87 4.71
CA GLU A 278 -19.13 4.81 5.55
C GLU A 278 -19.14 6.25 5.00
N MET A 279 -18.15 6.64 4.19
CA MET A 279 -18.09 7.98 3.60
C MET A 279 -18.98 8.13 2.38
N ILE A 280 -19.37 7.02 1.75
CA ILE A 280 -20.21 6.98 0.55
C ILE A 280 -21.52 6.22 0.78
N ASP A 281 -21.94 6.08 2.04
CA ASP A 281 -23.15 5.36 2.43
C ASP A 281 -24.37 5.91 1.64
N PRO A 282 -24.96 5.11 0.73
CA PRO A 282 -26.04 5.59 -0.12
C PRO A 282 -27.33 5.88 0.66
N ALA A 283 -27.48 5.32 1.87
CA ALA A 283 -28.60 5.61 2.76
C ALA A 283 -28.53 7.03 3.35
N ARG A 284 -27.36 7.69 3.29
CA ARG A 284 -27.14 9.03 3.85
C ARG A 284 -26.98 10.08 2.76
N ASP A 285 -27.65 11.22 2.92
CA ASP A 285 -27.55 12.36 2.00
C ASP A 285 -26.11 12.79 1.76
N ARG A 286 -25.33 12.85 2.84
CA ARG A 286 -23.91 13.18 2.77
C ARG A 286 -23.11 12.13 1.99
N GLY A 287 -23.39 10.84 2.14
CA GLY A 287 -22.69 9.78 1.42
C GLY A 287 -22.93 9.88 -0.09
N ARG A 288 -24.18 10.14 -0.49
CA ARG A 288 -24.52 10.44 -1.89
C ARG A 288 -23.81 11.69 -2.39
N ALA A 289 -23.85 12.78 -1.63
CA ALA A 289 -23.22 14.05 -2.02
C ALA A 289 -21.69 13.96 -2.14
N VAL A 290 -21.03 13.18 -1.28
CA VAL A 290 -19.58 12.90 -1.40
C VAL A 290 -19.29 12.20 -2.71
N LEU A 291 -20.03 11.13 -3.01
CA LEU A 291 -19.77 10.33 -4.22
C LEU A 291 -20.11 11.09 -5.51
N ASP A 292 -21.19 11.87 -5.51
CA ASP A 292 -21.56 12.75 -6.63
C ASP A 292 -20.47 13.80 -6.87
N CYS A 293 -19.96 14.44 -5.79
CA CYS A 293 -18.87 15.42 -5.89
C CYS A 293 -17.57 14.80 -6.42
N LEU A 294 -17.19 13.59 -5.97
CA LEU A 294 -16.04 12.87 -6.53
C LEU A 294 -16.22 12.61 -8.03
N ARG A 295 -17.42 12.18 -8.45
CA ARG A 295 -17.72 11.92 -9.87
C ARG A 295 -17.63 13.18 -10.72
N GLU A 296 -18.12 14.31 -10.21
CA GLU A 296 -18.11 15.62 -10.87
C GLU A 296 -16.69 16.21 -11.00
N ILE A 297 -15.82 15.97 -10.02
CA ILE A 297 -14.40 16.38 -10.09
C ILE A 297 -13.64 15.59 -11.16
N GLY A 298 -14.06 14.35 -11.46
CA GLY A 298 -13.42 13.48 -12.44
C GLY A 298 -12.79 12.21 -11.85
N PHE A 299 -13.18 11.80 -10.64
CA PHE A 299 -12.79 10.48 -10.14
C PHE A 299 -13.45 9.39 -10.98
N THR A 300 -12.62 8.47 -11.50
CA THR A 300 -13.05 7.32 -12.30
C THR A 300 -12.94 6.02 -11.52
N GLY A 301 -12.13 5.98 -10.46
CA GLY A 301 -11.91 4.80 -9.65
C GLY A 301 -11.70 5.09 -8.16
N LEU A 302 -12.06 4.11 -7.33
CA LEU A 302 -11.83 4.13 -5.89
C LEU A 302 -11.17 2.83 -5.41
N THR A 303 -10.30 2.96 -4.42
CA THR A 303 -9.85 1.86 -3.57
C THR A 303 -10.63 1.90 -2.27
N MET A 304 -11.18 0.75 -1.86
CA MET A 304 -11.96 0.64 -0.62
C MET A 304 -11.69 -0.67 0.09
N ALA A 305 -11.20 -0.58 1.33
CA ALA A 305 -10.87 -1.76 2.12
C ALA A 305 -12.10 -2.38 2.80
N ILE A 306 -12.21 -3.71 2.73
CA ILE A 306 -13.20 -4.55 3.43
C ILE A 306 -12.54 -5.24 4.63
N GLU A 307 -11.29 -5.68 4.46
CA GLU A 307 -10.40 -6.26 5.47
C GLU A 307 -10.78 -7.65 5.99
N ALA A 308 -12.03 -7.87 6.42
CA ALA A 308 -12.53 -9.16 6.90
C ALA A 308 -13.98 -9.35 6.45
N ALA A 309 -14.44 -10.59 6.32
CA ALA A 309 -15.80 -10.87 5.84
C ALA A 309 -16.84 -10.66 6.94
N ASP A 310 -16.53 -11.14 8.14
CA ASP A 310 -17.39 -11.15 9.32
C ASP A 310 -17.43 -9.78 10.02
N ASP A 311 -18.65 -9.31 10.33
CA ASP A 311 -18.91 -8.04 11.01
C ASP A 311 -18.27 -7.96 12.41
N THR A 312 -18.24 -9.08 13.14
CA THR A 312 -17.65 -9.20 14.48
C THR A 312 -16.14 -9.04 14.40
N LEU A 313 -15.47 -9.71 13.46
CA LEU A 313 -14.02 -9.53 13.24
C LEU A 313 -13.69 -8.08 12.89
N ARG A 314 -14.46 -7.47 11.97
CA ARG A 314 -14.28 -6.07 11.60
C ARG A 314 -14.45 -5.15 12.81
N LYS A 315 -15.44 -5.37 13.66
CA LYS A 315 -15.73 -4.54 14.84
C LYS A 315 -14.71 -4.73 15.96
N GLU A 316 -14.50 -5.97 16.41
CA GLU A 316 -13.80 -6.27 17.66
C GLU A 316 -12.29 -6.39 17.49
N VAL A 317 -11.84 -6.94 16.36
CA VAL A 317 -10.41 -7.16 16.10
C VAL A 317 -9.83 -5.97 15.34
N LEU A 318 -10.51 -5.51 14.29
CA LEU A 318 -10.00 -4.46 13.40
C LEU A 318 -10.39 -3.04 13.80
N ASN A 319 -11.36 -2.89 14.71
CA ASN A 319 -12.02 -1.62 15.04
C ASN A 319 -12.44 -0.82 13.79
N ARG A 320 -13.05 -1.54 12.84
CA ARG A 320 -13.54 -1.08 11.54
C ARG A 320 -15.03 -1.41 11.46
N VAL A 321 -15.86 -0.63 12.14
CA VAL A 321 -17.30 -0.92 12.25
C VAL A 321 -18.03 -0.62 10.93
N MET A 322 -18.17 -1.64 10.09
CA MET A 322 -18.90 -1.58 8.84
C MET A 322 -19.71 -2.87 8.63
N PRO A 323 -21.05 -2.78 8.51
CA PRO A 323 -21.87 -3.96 8.27
C PRO A 323 -21.79 -4.40 6.81
N THR A 324 -22.02 -5.69 6.56
CA THR A 324 -21.90 -6.25 5.19
C THR A 324 -22.86 -5.59 4.21
N GLU A 325 -24.06 -5.20 4.63
CA GLU A 325 -25.08 -4.55 3.81
C GLU A 325 -24.60 -3.19 3.28
N LEU A 326 -23.82 -2.45 4.08
CA LEU A 326 -23.24 -1.17 3.67
C LEU A 326 -22.24 -1.38 2.51
N ILE A 327 -21.48 -2.48 2.54
CA ILE A 327 -20.53 -2.83 1.47
C ILE A 327 -21.29 -3.08 0.18
N PHE A 328 -22.29 -3.97 0.21
CA PHE A 328 -23.09 -4.28 -0.97
C PHE A 328 -23.81 -3.06 -1.54
N ALA A 329 -24.40 -2.23 -0.67
CA ALA A 329 -25.07 -1.00 -1.09
C ALA A 329 -24.09 -0.01 -1.74
N GLY A 330 -22.91 0.17 -1.15
CA GLY A 330 -21.85 1.02 -1.69
C GLY A 330 -21.35 0.53 -3.05
N VAL A 331 -21.00 -0.75 -3.17
CA VAL A 331 -20.51 -1.33 -4.45
C VAL A 331 -21.58 -1.25 -5.54
N LYS A 332 -22.85 -1.50 -5.23
CA LYS A 332 -23.96 -1.35 -6.18
C LYS A 332 -24.09 0.09 -6.67
N ARG A 333 -23.97 1.08 -5.77
CA ARG A 333 -24.00 2.50 -6.14
C ARG A 333 -22.81 2.89 -7.01
N LEU A 334 -21.61 2.41 -6.69
CA LEU A 334 -20.41 2.64 -7.51
C LEU A 334 -20.58 2.08 -8.93
N ALA A 335 -21.09 0.86 -9.05
CA ALA A 335 -21.37 0.24 -10.36
C ALA A 335 -22.38 1.07 -11.16
N ALA A 336 -23.47 1.52 -10.53
CA ALA A 336 -24.49 2.36 -11.17
C ALA A 336 -23.95 3.72 -11.67
N MET A 337 -22.87 4.23 -11.06
CA MET A 337 -22.23 5.49 -11.45
C MET A 337 -21.01 5.30 -12.38
N GLY A 338 -20.70 4.05 -12.73
CA GLY A 338 -19.60 3.70 -13.64
C GLY A 338 -18.19 3.83 -13.03
N PHE A 339 -18.07 3.79 -11.70
CA PHE A 339 -16.77 3.77 -11.04
C PHE A 339 -16.04 2.43 -11.24
N ARG A 340 -14.72 2.50 -11.31
CA ARG A 340 -13.84 1.35 -11.08
C ARG A 340 -13.62 1.14 -9.59
N LEU A 341 -13.48 -0.11 -9.17
CA LEU A 341 -13.29 -0.45 -7.76
C LEU A 341 -12.13 -1.43 -7.56
N ARG A 342 -11.18 -1.02 -6.71
CA ARG A 342 -10.22 -1.92 -6.06
C ARG A 342 -10.68 -2.18 -4.63
N THR A 343 -10.82 -3.45 -4.23
CA THR A 343 -11.02 -3.81 -2.82
C THR A 343 -9.72 -4.27 -2.17
N GLU A 344 -9.60 -4.02 -0.86
CA GLU A 344 -8.45 -4.44 -0.06
C GLU A 344 -8.89 -5.30 1.13
N GLN A 345 -8.08 -6.30 1.44
CA GLN A 345 -8.39 -7.41 2.34
C GLN A 345 -7.17 -7.77 3.19
N ILE A 346 -7.40 -8.22 4.42
CA ILE A 346 -6.35 -8.77 5.29
C ILE A 346 -6.71 -10.21 5.63
N THR A 347 -5.84 -11.15 5.25
CA THR A 347 -5.95 -12.56 5.59
C THR A 347 -5.02 -12.92 6.74
N GLY A 348 -5.24 -14.05 7.41
CA GLY A 348 -4.38 -14.47 8.52
C GLY A 348 -4.53 -13.58 9.75
N LEU A 349 -5.75 -13.13 10.03
CA LEU A 349 -6.06 -12.33 11.23
C LEU A 349 -5.95 -13.18 12.51
N PRO A 350 -5.86 -12.55 13.69
CA PRO A 350 -5.89 -13.26 14.97
C PRO A 350 -7.33 -13.69 15.32
N TYR A 351 -7.81 -14.75 14.67
CA TYR A 351 -9.16 -15.29 14.82
C TYR A 351 -9.39 -15.95 16.19
N GLY A 352 -10.66 -16.13 16.56
CA GLY A 352 -11.06 -17.03 17.64
C GLY A 352 -11.12 -16.41 19.04
N ALA A 353 -10.74 -15.15 19.21
CA ALA A 353 -10.80 -14.41 20.49
C ALA A 353 -11.95 -13.38 20.57
N THR A 354 -12.86 -13.39 19.59
CA THR A 354 -14.05 -12.52 19.54
C THR A 354 -15.13 -12.94 20.53
N THR A 355 -15.99 -12.00 20.94
CA THR A 355 -17.09 -12.26 21.89
C THR A 355 -18.15 -13.21 21.34
N GLN A 356 -18.29 -13.30 20.02
CA GLN A 356 -19.16 -14.23 19.33
C GLN A 356 -18.32 -15.21 18.48
N PRO A 357 -18.78 -16.45 18.29
CA PRO A 357 -18.16 -17.37 17.34
C PRO A 357 -18.13 -16.79 15.93
N THR A 358 -16.97 -16.88 15.28
CA THR A 358 -16.77 -16.52 13.87
C THR A 358 -16.15 -17.70 13.15
N LYS A 359 -16.16 -17.68 11.80
CA LYS A 359 -15.22 -18.53 11.06
C LYS A 359 -13.78 -18.17 11.43
N MET A 360 -12.87 -19.12 11.22
CA MET A 360 -11.48 -19.00 11.62
C MET A 360 -10.54 -19.46 10.52
N ASN A 361 -9.31 -18.95 10.56
CA ASN A 361 -8.19 -19.40 9.73
C ASN A 361 -8.60 -19.45 8.26
N LEU A 362 -8.36 -20.58 7.58
CA LEU A 362 -8.68 -20.76 6.16
C LEU A 362 -10.17 -20.53 5.86
N ASP A 363 -11.09 -20.93 6.75
CA ASP A 363 -12.52 -20.78 6.52
C ASP A 363 -12.93 -19.30 6.52
N ALA A 364 -12.31 -18.47 7.37
CA ALA A 364 -12.52 -17.04 7.37
C ALA A 364 -11.89 -16.36 6.14
N ASP A 365 -10.69 -16.80 5.74
CA ASP A 365 -10.02 -16.26 4.55
C ASP A 365 -10.79 -16.62 3.26
N LEU A 366 -11.34 -17.83 3.17
CA LEU A 366 -12.21 -18.28 2.07
C LEU A 366 -13.54 -17.52 2.04
N GLU A 367 -14.13 -17.24 3.21
CA GLU A 367 -15.34 -16.42 3.29
C GLU A 367 -15.10 -15.00 2.77
N LEU A 368 -13.91 -14.43 2.99
CA LEU A 368 -13.53 -13.13 2.47
C LEU A 368 -13.40 -13.12 0.94
N LEU A 369 -12.88 -14.20 0.35
CA LEU A 369 -12.89 -14.38 -1.09
C LEU A 369 -14.34 -14.50 -1.62
N SER A 370 -15.18 -15.31 -0.97
CA SER A 370 -16.59 -15.49 -1.36
C SER A 370 -17.35 -14.16 -1.30
N LEU A 371 -17.13 -13.33 -0.28
CA LEU A 371 -17.71 -11.99 -0.19
C LEU A 371 -17.35 -11.14 -1.43
N ASN A 372 -16.09 -11.15 -1.87
CA ASN A 372 -15.67 -10.43 -3.07
C ASN A 372 -16.28 -10.99 -4.36
N MET A 373 -16.39 -12.32 -4.48
CA MET A 373 -17.10 -12.95 -5.60
C MET A 373 -18.58 -12.56 -5.64
N ASN A 374 -19.23 -12.53 -4.48
CA ASN A 374 -20.64 -12.16 -4.34
C ASN A 374 -20.89 -10.69 -4.65
N LEU A 375 -20.00 -9.78 -4.23
CA LEU A 375 -20.04 -8.38 -4.65
C LEU A 375 -19.99 -8.28 -6.19
N ARG A 376 -19.08 -9.05 -6.81
CA ARG A 376 -18.91 -9.06 -8.27
C ARG A 376 -20.12 -9.55 -9.02
N ARG A 377 -20.77 -10.62 -8.52
CA ARG A 377 -22.05 -11.11 -9.05
C ARG A 377 -23.15 -10.07 -8.87
N ALA A 378 -23.30 -9.51 -7.67
CA ALA A 378 -24.39 -8.59 -7.32
C ALA A 378 -24.30 -7.24 -8.04
N SER A 379 -23.10 -6.78 -8.38
CA SER A 379 -22.88 -5.48 -9.02
C SER A 379 -22.68 -5.57 -10.54
N GLY A 380 -22.68 -6.77 -11.11
CA GLY A 380 -22.40 -6.99 -12.53
C GLY A 380 -20.93 -6.80 -12.94
N GLY A 381 -19.98 -6.87 -12.00
CA GLY A 381 -18.54 -6.87 -12.34
C GLY A 381 -17.57 -6.14 -11.42
N LEU A 382 -18.00 -5.60 -10.28
CA LEU A 382 -17.13 -4.95 -9.28
C LEU A 382 -16.93 -5.86 -8.05
N PRO A 383 -15.70 -6.00 -7.54
CA PRO A 383 -14.54 -5.19 -7.85
C PRO A 383 -13.85 -5.57 -9.17
N ASN A 384 -13.18 -4.58 -9.76
CA ASN A 384 -12.27 -4.76 -10.89
C ASN A 384 -10.95 -5.40 -10.44
N MET A 385 -10.61 -5.29 -9.16
CA MET A 385 -9.43 -5.91 -8.57
C MET A 385 -9.65 -6.11 -7.08
N SER A 386 -9.39 -7.30 -6.57
CA SER A 386 -9.37 -7.58 -5.13
C SER A 386 -7.95 -7.88 -4.70
N TRP A 387 -7.36 -7.02 -3.88
CA TRP A 387 -6.01 -7.22 -3.38
C TRP A 387 -6.05 -7.67 -1.92
N ALA A 388 -5.29 -8.73 -1.61
CA ALA A 388 -5.14 -9.25 -0.26
C ALA A 388 -3.68 -9.19 0.19
N THR A 389 -3.49 -8.97 1.49
CA THR A 389 -2.22 -9.08 2.20
C THR A 389 -2.39 -9.98 3.42
N THR A 390 -1.28 -10.56 3.89
CA THR A 390 -1.26 -11.30 5.15
C THR A 390 -0.98 -10.30 6.28
N LEU A 391 -1.69 -10.40 7.40
CA LEU A 391 -1.48 -9.50 8.53
C LEU A 391 -0.05 -9.60 9.07
N ILE A 392 0.60 -8.44 9.24
CA ILE A 392 1.81 -8.29 10.05
C ILE A 392 1.51 -7.35 11.21
N PRO A 393 1.66 -7.79 12.47
CA PRO A 393 1.37 -7.00 13.66
C PRO A 393 2.51 -6.04 13.98
N TYR A 394 2.75 -5.03 13.13
CA TYR A 394 3.82 -4.06 13.33
C TYR A 394 3.76 -3.40 14.72
N LEU A 395 4.90 -3.41 15.42
CA LEU A 395 5.02 -2.83 16.76
C LEU A 395 4.56 -1.36 16.79
N GLY A 396 3.99 -0.95 17.93
CA GLY A 396 3.44 0.39 18.13
C GLY A 396 2.01 0.58 17.62
N THR A 397 1.48 -0.41 16.89
CA THR A 397 0.05 -0.48 16.54
C THR A 397 -0.73 -1.25 17.61
N ARG A 398 -2.02 -0.91 17.77
CA ARG A 398 -2.90 -1.63 18.70
C ARG A 398 -3.13 -3.09 18.30
N MET A 399 -2.98 -3.42 17.02
CA MET A 399 -3.02 -4.81 16.56
C MET A 399 -1.82 -5.60 17.10
N SER A 400 -0.64 -5.00 17.17
CA SER A 400 0.53 -5.65 17.78
C SER A 400 0.30 -5.91 19.27
N ASP A 401 -0.18 -4.89 20.00
CA ASP A 401 -0.54 -5.04 21.42
C ASP A 401 -1.58 -6.14 21.63
N TYR A 402 -2.60 -6.20 20.76
CA TYR A 402 -3.61 -7.26 20.78
C TYR A 402 -3.01 -8.64 20.55
N CYS A 403 -2.17 -8.79 19.50
CA CYS A 403 -1.54 -10.07 19.18
C CYS A 403 -0.63 -10.55 20.31
N VAL A 404 0.16 -9.68 20.93
CA VAL A 404 1.01 -10.02 22.09
C VAL A 404 0.17 -10.35 23.32
N ARG A 405 -0.86 -9.55 23.62
CA ARG A 405 -1.74 -9.74 24.78
C ARG A 405 -2.40 -11.13 24.76
N TYR A 406 -2.98 -11.50 23.63
CA TYR A 406 -3.64 -12.80 23.44
C TYR A 406 -2.69 -13.91 22.99
N GLY A 407 -1.40 -13.61 22.86
CA GLY A 407 -0.36 -14.58 22.55
C GLY A 407 -0.34 -15.06 21.10
N PHE A 408 -0.91 -14.38 20.12
CA PHE A 408 -0.75 -14.75 18.70
C PHE A 408 0.70 -14.61 18.21
N VAL A 409 1.52 -13.80 18.88
CA VAL A 409 2.94 -13.60 18.59
C VAL A 409 3.68 -13.24 19.88
N SER A 410 4.97 -13.54 19.98
CA SER A 410 5.81 -13.06 21.09
C SER A 410 6.16 -11.58 20.90
N ALA A 411 6.50 -10.89 22.00
CA ALA A 411 6.94 -9.49 21.91
C ALA A 411 8.21 -9.34 21.05
N GLU A 412 9.15 -10.28 21.17
CA GLU A 412 10.39 -10.32 20.39
C GLU A 412 10.12 -10.48 18.89
N ALA A 413 9.27 -11.42 18.51
CA ALA A 413 8.92 -11.65 17.09
C ALA A 413 8.05 -10.52 16.50
N ALA A 414 7.31 -9.78 17.32
CA ALA A 414 6.57 -8.59 16.89
C ALA A 414 7.49 -7.38 16.65
N GLU A 415 8.60 -7.28 17.38
CA GLU A 415 9.59 -6.21 17.23
C GLU A 415 10.39 -6.34 15.94
N ASN A 416 10.82 -7.56 15.59
CA ASN A 416 11.58 -7.86 14.39
C ASN A 416 10.92 -9.02 13.62
N PRO A 417 9.84 -8.77 12.85
CA PRO A 417 9.25 -9.83 12.05
C PRO A 417 10.26 -10.29 10.99
N GLU A 418 10.60 -11.58 11.00
CA GLU A 418 11.50 -12.20 10.02
C GLU A 418 10.91 -12.17 8.59
N GLU A 419 9.57 -12.18 8.50
CA GLU A 419 8.82 -12.21 7.26
C GLU A 419 7.98 -10.93 7.06
N GLY A 420 7.91 -10.43 5.82
CA GLY A 420 7.05 -9.31 5.43
C GLY A 420 5.61 -9.74 5.11
N TYR A 421 4.70 -8.77 4.99
CA TYR A 421 3.27 -9.03 4.64
C TYR A 421 3.08 -9.64 3.23
N HIS A 422 4.16 -9.70 2.45
CA HIS A 422 4.24 -10.29 1.12
C HIS A 422 4.77 -11.74 1.11
N GLU A 423 5.05 -12.32 2.28
CA GLU A 423 5.68 -13.62 2.41
C GLU A 423 4.70 -14.60 3.07
N ARG A 424 4.70 -14.68 4.40
CA ARG A 424 3.94 -15.66 5.17
C ARG A 424 3.60 -15.10 6.57
N SER A 425 2.62 -15.70 7.23
CA SER A 425 2.10 -15.17 8.50
C SER A 425 3.04 -15.50 9.67
N VAL A 426 3.46 -14.47 10.41
CA VAL A 426 4.25 -14.60 11.64
C VAL A 426 3.41 -15.05 12.84
N LEU A 427 2.08 -15.01 12.75
CA LEU A 427 1.19 -15.36 13.86
C LEU A 427 1.09 -16.89 14.05
N ARG A 428 0.88 -17.34 15.29
CA ARG A 428 0.28 -18.65 15.60
C ARG A 428 -1.24 -18.52 15.67
N HIS A 429 -1.97 -19.56 15.30
CA HIS A 429 -3.43 -19.52 15.18
C HIS A 429 -4.11 -20.58 16.04
N LEU A 430 -5.35 -20.29 16.44
CA LEU A 430 -6.16 -21.15 17.31
C LEU A 430 -6.78 -22.33 16.53
N ARG A 431 -6.94 -23.48 17.21
CA ARG A 431 -7.65 -24.65 16.63
C ARG A 431 -9.16 -24.50 16.60
N ARG A 432 -9.70 -23.70 17.52
CA ARG A 432 -11.14 -23.49 17.73
C ARG A 432 -11.38 -22.10 18.32
N HIS A 433 -12.62 -21.65 18.24
CA HIS A 433 -13.03 -20.42 18.91
C HIS A 433 -12.94 -20.61 20.44
N VAL A 434 -12.34 -19.63 21.11
CA VAL A 434 -12.13 -19.59 22.57
C VAL A 434 -12.87 -18.40 23.18
N GLY A 435 -12.92 -17.29 22.45
CA GLY A 435 -13.47 -16.03 22.93
C GLY A 435 -12.51 -15.25 23.82
N PRO A 436 -13.02 -14.25 24.57
CA PRO A 436 -12.19 -13.36 25.39
C PRO A 436 -11.37 -14.06 26.48
N GLU A 437 -11.75 -15.29 26.85
CA GLU A 437 -11.04 -16.12 27.83
C GLU A 437 -9.65 -16.60 27.35
N LEU A 438 -9.32 -16.37 26.07
CA LEU A 438 -8.02 -16.71 25.51
C LEU A 438 -6.86 -16.07 26.29
N GLU A 439 -7.03 -14.84 26.81
CA GLU A 439 -5.95 -14.16 27.53
C GLU A 439 -5.45 -14.96 28.75
N GLN A 440 -6.35 -15.66 29.44
CA GLN A 440 -6.03 -16.46 30.63
C GLN A 440 -5.40 -17.81 30.28
N ILE A 441 -5.65 -18.34 29.08
CA ILE A 441 -5.22 -19.67 28.65
C ILE A 441 -4.28 -19.65 27.45
N LYS A 442 -3.74 -18.49 27.06
CA LYS A 442 -2.87 -18.31 25.89
C LYS A 442 -1.57 -19.13 25.95
N ASP A 443 -1.18 -19.58 27.13
CA ASP A 443 0.01 -20.40 27.36
C ASP A 443 -0.28 -21.91 27.31
N ASP A 444 -1.56 -22.31 27.25
CA ASP A 444 -1.95 -23.71 27.04
C ASP A 444 -1.70 -24.10 25.57
N PRO A 445 -0.78 -25.04 25.26
CA PRO A 445 -0.53 -25.46 23.88
C PRO A 445 -1.77 -26.08 23.22
N ALA A 446 -2.71 -26.65 23.98
CA ALA A 446 -3.88 -27.36 23.43
C ALA A 446 -4.88 -26.44 22.70
N VAL A 447 -4.83 -25.11 22.92
CA VAL A 447 -5.72 -24.17 22.23
C VAL A 447 -5.20 -23.74 20.85
N TRP A 448 -3.91 -23.95 20.57
CA TRP A 448 -3.22 -23.53 19.35
C TRP A 448 -3.10 -24.68 18.34
N LEU A 449 -3.05 -24.36 17.04
CA LEU A 449 -2.75 -25.36 16.00
C LEU A 449 -1.41 -26.04 16.30
N GLU A 450 -1.38 -27.36 16.13
CA GLU A 450 -0.12 -28.12 16.19
C GLU A 450 0.83 -27.60 15.10
N PRO A 451 2.15 -27.74 15.26
CA PRO A 451 3.12 -27.22 14.31
C PRO A 451 2.81 -27.56 12.84
N GLY A 452 2.43 -28.81 12.54
CA GLY A 452 2.05 -29.22 11.19
C GLY A 452 0.76 -28.58 10.66
N ASP A 453 -0.26 -28.40 11.50
CA ASP A 453 -1.50 -27.73 11.11
C ASP A 453 -1.29 -26.22 10.92
N GLN A 454 -0.42 -25.62 11.75
CA GLN A 454 -0.04 -24.22 11.69
C GLN A 454 0.75 -23.91 10.41
N ASP A 455 1.77 -24.70 10.09
CA ASP A 455 2.55 -24.52 8.86
C ASP A 455 1.67 -24.70 7.63
N ARG A 456 0.81 -25.72 7.64
CA ARG A 456 -0.17 -25.94 6.59
C ARG A 456 -1.09 -24.75 6.37
N TYR A 457 -1.63 -24.16 7.45
CA TYR A 457 -2.49 -22.97 7.32
C TYR A 457 -1.72 -21.77 6.77
N ARG A 458 -0.50 -21.52 7.27
CA ARG A 458 0.37 -20.44 6.77
C ARG A 458 0.61 -20.56 5.27
N ASP A 459 0.89 -21.76 4.78
CA ASP A 459 1.13 -21.99 3.35
C ASP A 459 -0.14 -21.80 2.52
N GLN A 460 -1.29 -22.29 3.01
CA GLN A 460 -2.60 -22.07 2.38
C GLN A 460 -2.97 -20.58 2.31
N ASN A 461 -2.72 -19.83 3.39
CA ASN A 461 -2.93 -18.39 3.44
C ASN A 461 -2.06 -17.64 2.42
N THR A 462 -0.77 -17.98 2.34
CA THR A 462 0.17 -17.42 1.36
C THR A 462 -0.28 -17.70 -0.07
N GLN A 463 -0.70 -18.94 -0.37
CA GLN A 463 -1.22 -19.32 -1.68
C GLN A 463 -2.48 -18.53 -2.05
N LEU A 464 -3.46 -18.47 -1.14
CA LEU A 464 -4.69 -17.70 -1.34
C LEU A 464 -4.38 -16.22 -1.58
N ARG A 465 -3.47 -15.62 -0.81
CA ARG A 465 -3.06 -14.22 -1.00
C ARG A 465 -2.50 -13.96 -2.39
N TYR A 466 -1.62 -14.83 -2.90
CA TYR A 466 -1.06 -14.65 -4.24
C TYR A 466 -2.14 -14.69 -5.33
N MET A 467 -3.18 -15.47 -5.14
CA MET A 467 -4.21 -15.69 -6.16
C MET A 467 -5.49 -14.90 -5.94
N PHE A 468 -5.67 -14.20 -4.83
CA PHE A 468 -6.94 -13.61 -4.43
C PHE A 468 -7.60 -12.79 -5.56
N HIS A 469 -6.82 -11.94 -6.21
CA HIS A 469 -7.26 -11.11 -7.34
C HIS A 469 -7.68 -11.92 -8.59
N ILE A 470 -7.07 -13.08 -8.83
CA ILE A 470 -7.42 -14.01 -9.92
C ILE A 470 -8.70 -14.78 -9.54
N LEU A 471 -8.73 -15.33 -8.33
CA LEU A 471 -9.83 -16.18 -7.88
C LEU A 471 -11.14 -15.39 -7.81
N THR A 472 -11.12 -14.10 -7.47
CA THR A 472 -12.33 -13.26 -7.53
C THR A 472 -12.99 -13.26 -8.92
N TYR A 473 -12.23 -13.42 -10.02
CA TYR A 473 -12.80 -13.48 -11.37
C TYR A 473 -13.54 -14.79 -11.68
N LEU A 474 -13.28 -15.87 -10.93
CA LEU A 474 -14.08 -17.10 -11.00
C LEU A 474 -15.52 -16.88 -10.54
N SER A 475 -15.88 -15.70 -10.02
CA SER A 475 -17.28 -15.34 -9.71
C SER A 475 -18.24 -15.49 -10.89
N CYS A 476 -17.72 -15.56 -12.14
CA CYS A 476 -18.53 -15.84 -13.32
C CYS A 476 -19.05 -17.28 -13.37
N LEU A 477 -18.45 -18.21 -12.62
CA LEU A 477 -18.89 -19.59 -12.52
C LEU A 477 -19.76 -19.77 -11.26
N PRO A 478 -20.88 -20.50 -11.39
CA PRO A 478 -21.60 -21.02 -10.23
C PRO A 478 -20.68 -21.92 -9.39
N ASP A 479 -20.79 -21.85 -8.07
CA ASP A 479 -20.08 -22.72 -7.11
C ASP A 479 -18.55 -22.66 -7.12
N ALA A 480 -17.94 -21.62 -7.73
CA ALA A 480 -16.49 -21.47 -7.80
C ALA A 480 -15.80 -21.48 -6.43
N GLU A 481 -16.49 -21.06 -5.37
CA GLU A 481 -16.03 -21.16 -3.99
C GLU A 481 -15.64 -22.60 -3.60
N LEU A 482 -16.43 -23.59 -3.99
CA LEU A 482 -16.16 -25.00 -3.70
C LEU A 482 -14.92 -25.50 -4.45
N PHE A 483 -14.71 -25.02 -5.69
CA PHE A 483 -13.51 -25.33 -6.45
C PHE A 483 -12.26 -24.80 -5.75
N VAL A 484 -12.28 -23.52 -5.33
CA VAL A 484 -11.15 -22.91 -4.62
C VAL A 484 -10.87 -23.59 -3.29
N GLU A 485 -11.92 -23.88 -2.53
CA GLU A 485 -11.81 -24.58 -1.26
C GLU A 485 -11.16 -25.96 -1.43
N ARG A 486 -11.65 -26.77 -2.38
CA ARG A 486 -11.08 -28.10 -2.66
C ARG A 486 -9.61 -28.00 -3.04
N HIS A 487 -9.26 -27.07 -3.92
CA HIS A 487 -7.90 -26.86 -4.37
C HIS A 487 -6.96 -26.51 -3.19
N LEU A 488 -7.32 -25.52 -2.36
CA LEU A 488 -6.49 -25.13 -1.21
C LEU A 488 -6.40 -26.22 -0.14
N ARG A 489 -7.41 -27.10 -0.02
CA ARG A 489 -7.39 -28.22 0.94
C ARG A 489 -6.63 -29.46 0.45
N GLN A 490 -6.29 -29.58 -0.83
CA GLN A 490 -5.63 -30.77 -1.40
C GLN A 490 -4.14 -30.92 -1.03
N HIS A 491 -3.58 -30.02 -0.20
CA HIS A 491 -2.23 -30.11 0.38
C HIS A 491 -1.08 -30.24 -0.62
N GLN A 492 -1.27 -29.82 -1.87
CA GLN A 492 -0.21 -29.78 -2.87
C GLN A 492 0.42 -28.38 -2.93
N VAL A 493 1.74 -28.34 -3.15
CA VAL A 493 2.44 -27.08 -3.44
C VAL A 493 1.90 -26.55 -4.76
N PHE A 494 1.31 -25.36 -4.69
CA PHE A 494 0.71 -24.70 -5.84
C PHE A 494 1.76 -24.39 -6.92
N SER A 495 1.43 -24.71 -8.17
CA SER A 495 2.12 -24.16 -9.33
C SER A 495 1.12 -23.53 -10.28
N VAL A 496 1.56 -22.50 -11.01
CA VAL A 496 0.73 -21.82 -12.02
C VAL A 496 0.16 -22.83 -13.03
N ALA A 497 0.98 -23.80 -13.45
CA ALA A 497 0.57 -24.84 -14.39
C ALA A 497 -0.50 -25.78 -13.82
N ALA A 498 -0.35 -26.23 -12.57
CA ALA A 498 -1.31 -27.13 -11.94
C ALA A 498 -2.70 -26.49 -11.80
N LEU A 499 -2.78 -25.23 -11.33
CA LEU A 499 -4.07 -24.56 -11.24
C LEU A 499 -4.66 -24.26 -12.61
N ASN A 500 -3.83 -23.95 -13.60
CA ASN A 500 -4.32 -23.82 -14.98
C ASN A 500 -4.99 -25.12 -15.45
N GLU A 501 -4.39 -26.28 -15.18
CA GLU A 501 -4.98 -27.59 -15.49
C GLU A 501 -6.28 -27.85 -14.72
N ASP A 502 -6.29 -27.56 -13.41
CA ASP A 502 -7.49 -27.69 -12.58
C ASP A 502 -8.63 -26.80 -13.08
N MET A 503 -8.34 -25.54 -13.44
CA MET A 503 -9.32 -24.61 -13.99
C MET A 503 -9.84 -25.07 -15.36
N ARG A 504 -8.98 -25.66 -16.20
CA ARG A 504 -9.39 -26.22 -17.50
C ARG A 504 -10.32 -27.41 -17.30
N ALA A 505 -9.95 -28.34 -16.42
CA ALA A 505 -10.75 -29.50 -16.09
C ALA A 505 -12.10 -29.07 -15.51
N TYR A 506 -12.07 -28.12 -14.57
CA TYR A 506 -13.27 -27.53 -13.98
C TYR A 506 -14.17 -26.92 -15.04
N ALA A 507 -13.65 -26.08 -15.94
CA ALA A 507 -14.43 -25.46 -17.01
C ALA A 507 -15.01 -26.49 -18.01
N ALA A 508 -14.21 -27.50 -18.40
CA ALA A 508 -14.62 -28.52 -19.36
C ALA A 508 -15.74 -29.44 -18.83
N GLN A 509 -15.69 -29.76 -17.54
CA GLN A 509 -16.66 -30.65 -16.88
C GLN A 509 -17.85 -29.88 -16.29
N HIS A 510 -17.82 -28.55 -16.28
CA HIS A 510 -18.87 -27.74 -15.67
C HIS A 510 -20.18 -27.82 -16.48
N PRO A 511 -21.31 -28.13 -15.85
CA PRO A 511 -22.58 -28.32 -16.57
C PRO A 511 -23.23 -27.00 -17.04
N THR A 512 -22.75 -25.85 -16.56
CA THR A 512 -23.41 -24.55 -16.74
C THR A 512 -23.00 -23.83 -18.04
N PRO A 513 -23.85 -22.94 -18.59
CA PRO A 513 -23.49 -22.13 -19.76
C PRO A 513 -22.21 -21.31 -19.56
N GLU A 514 -21.97 -20.80 -18.35
CA GLU A 514 -20.80 -20.00 -18.00
C GLU A 514 -19.52 -20.84 -18.05
N GLY A 515 -19.56 -22.08 -17.57
CA GLY A 515 -18.44 -23.01 -17.64
C GLY A 515 -18.10 -23.39 -19.08
N ARG A 516 -19.11 -23.69 -19.91
CA ARG A 516 -18.92 -23.90 -21.36
C ARG A 516 -18.29 -22.69 -22.04
N ARG A 517 -18.77 -21.48 -21.72
CA ARG A 517 -18.19 -20.23 -22.25
C ARG A 517 -16.73 -20.04 -21.85
N LEU A 518 -16.37 -20.37 -20.61
CA LEU A 518 -14.97 -20.31 -20.18
C LEU A 518 -14.12 -21.34 -20.93
N HIS A 519 -14.60 -22.58 -21.07
CA HIS A 519 -13.91 -23.63 -21.82
C HIS A 519 -13.67 -23.22 -23.29
N GLU A 520 -14.69 -22.65 -23.95
CA GLU A 520 -14.54 -22.12 -25.31
C GLU A 520 -13.57 -20.93 -25.38
N ARG A 521 -13.55 -20.03 -24.39
CA ARG A 521 -12.59 -18.92 -24.33
C ARG A 521 -11.15 -19.44 -24.20
N ILE A 522 -10.94 -20.53 -23.46
CA ILE A 522 -9.63 -21.19 -23.36
C ILE A 522 -9.19 -21.66 -24.74
N GLY A 523 -10.02 -22.44 -25.45
CA GLY A 523 -9.70 -22.90 -26.80
C GLY A 523 -9.38 -21.76 -27.77
N ARG A 524 -10.22 -20.72 -27.79
CA ARG A 524 -10.00 -19.52 -28.63
C ARG A 524 -8.69 -18.79 -28.32
N PHE A 525 -8.28 -18.74 -27.06
CA PHE A 525 -6.98 -18.17 -26.71
C PHE A 525 -5.83 -19.05 -27.21
N GLU A 526 -5.95 -20.37 -27.04
CA GLU A 526 -4.93 -21.32 -27.48
C GLU A 526 -4.70 -21.30 -28.99
N ASP A 527 -5.76 -21.17 -29.78
CA ASP A 527 -5.68 -21.00 -31.25
C ASP A 527 -4.92 -19.74 -31.66
N ARG A 528 -4.91 -18.71 -30.79
CA ARG A 528 -4.26 -17.41 -31.02
C ARG A 528 -2.90 -17.27 -30.36
N ILE A 529 -2.40 -18.29 -29.66
CA ILE A 529 -1.02 -18.30 -29.13
C ILE A 529 0.04 -17.98 -30.21
N PRO A 530 -0.08 -18.45 -31.47
CA PRO A 530 0.84 -18.07 -32.55
C PRO A 530 0.89 -16.56 -32.84
N ASP A 531 -0.16 -15.80 -32.53
CA ASP A 531 -0.19 -14.33 -32.69
C ASP A 531 0.70 -13.61 -31.66
N VAL A 532 1.05 -14.29 -30.56
CA VAL A 532 1.88 -13.74 -29.48
C VAL A 532 3.36 -14.00 -29.73
N THR A 533 3.71 -15.20 -30.17
CA THR A 533 5.11 -15.60 -30.34
C THR A 533 5.28 -16.71 -31.39
N PRO A 534 6.32 -16.63 -32.24
CA PRO A 534 6.69 -17.72 -33.14
C PRO A 534 7.46 -18.85 -32.43
N ASN A 535 7.99 -18.63 -31.21
CA ASN A 535 8.84 -19.57 -30.49
C ASN A 535 8.01 -20.68 -29.81
N GLU A 536 8.23 -21.96 -30.15
CA GLU A 536 7.43 -23.07 -29.62
C GLU A 536 7.59 -23.29 -28.11
N GLN A 537 8.76 -23.02 -27.53
CA GLN A 537 8.97 -23.09 -26.08
C GLN A 537 8.09 -22.06 -25.37
N ASP A 538 8.03 -20.83 -25.87
CA ASP A 538 7.14 -19.81 -25.33
C ASP A 538 5.66 -20.19 -25.52
N ARG A 539 5.29 -20.80 -26.65
CA ARG A 539 3.92 -21.30 -26.85
C ARG A 539 3.54 -22.37 -25.83
N GLN A 540 4.45 -23.29 -25.50
CA GLN A 540 4.22 -24.27 -24.44
C GLN A 540 4.02 -23.59 -23.08
N ARG A 541 4.79 -22.55 -22.78
CA ARG A 541 4.61 -21.75 -21.56
C ARG A 541 3.25 -21.04 -21.54
N LEU A 542 2.82 -20.46 -22.66
CA LEU A 542 1.51 -19.82 -22.76
C LEU A 542 0.33 -20.80 -22.57
N ARG A 543 0.45 -22.06 -23.02
CA ARG A 543 -0.56 -23.10 -22.76
C ARG A 543 -0.70 -23.42 -21.26
N ARG A 544 0.35 -23.21 -20.46
CA ARG A 544 0.34 -23.38 -18.99
C ARG A 544 -0.35 -22.24 -18.26
N ILE A 545 -0.76 -21.18 -18.95
CA ILE A 545 -1.52 -20.06 -18.37
C ILE A 545 -2.82 -19.72 -19.12
N SER A 546 -3.24 -20.58 -20.07
CA SER A 546 -4.38 -20.31 -20.96
C SER A 546 -5.69 -20.10 -20.22
N ALA A 547 -5.92 -20.81 -19.12
CA ALA A 547 -7.09 -20.65 -18.27
C ALA A 547 -7.14 -19.25 -17.63
N PHE A 548 -5.99 -18.71 -17.19
CA PHE A 548 -5.91 -17.37 -16.65
C PHE A 548 -6.17 -16.30 -17.72
N CYS A 549 -5.53 -16.45 -18.89
CA CYS A 549 -5.73 -15.56 -20.04
C CYS A 549 -7.18 -15.55 -20.52
N ALA A 550 -7.87 -16.68 -20.44
CA ALA A 550 -9.28 -16.81 -20.78
C ALA A 550 -10.23 -16.38 -19.66
N LEU A 551 -9.83 -16.46 -18.39
CA LEU A 551 -10.66 -16.06 -17.26
C LEU A 551 -10.72 -14.53 -17.13
N LEU A 552 -9.55 -13.90 -17.14
CA LEU A 552 -9.38 -12.48 -16.88
C LEU A 552 -10.01 -11.62 -18.01
N PRO A 553 -10.24 -10.31 -17.77
CA PRO A 553 -10.80 -9.42 -18.79
C PRO A 553 -9.96 -9.40 -20.09
N GLY A 554 -10.59 -9.01 -21.20
CA GLY A 554 -9.92 -8.96 -22.50
C GLY A 554 -9.84 -10.32 -23.21
N ASP A 555 -8.96 -10.39 -24.21
CA ASP A 555 -8.78 -11.56 -25.08
C ASP A 555 -7.58 -12.44 -24.68
N GLY A 556 -6.90 -12.11 -23.58
CA GLY A 556 -5.77 -12.84 -23.03
C GLY A 556 -4.42 -12.56 -23.71
N LEU A 557 -4.39 -11.98 -24.91
CA LEU A 557 -3.13 -11.79 -25.64
C LEU A 557 -2.18 -10.81 -24.96
N GLU A 558 -2.74 -9.74 -24.39
CA GLU A 558 -1.94 -8.73 -23.69
C GLU A 558 -1.31 -9.31 -22.40
N LEU A 559 -2.07 -10.10 -21.63
CA LEU A 559 -1.52 -10.78 -20.47
C LEU A 559 -0.43 -11.79 -20.88
N ALA A 560 -0.62 -12.50 -21.98
CA ALA A 560 0.36 -13.44 -22.52
C ALA A 560 1.68 -12.76 -22.89
N ARG A 561 1.64 -11.61 -23.59
CA ARG A 561 2.84 -10.82 -23.93
C ARG A 561 3.59 -10.38 -22.68
N ARG A 562 2.87 -9.81 -21.71
CA ARG A 562 3.45 -9.36 -20.43
C ARG A 562 4.04 -10.51 -19.64
N TYR A 563 3.38 -11.66 -19.63
CA TYR A 563 3.92 -12.85 -18.99
C TYR A 563 5.25 -13.25 -19.62
N LEU A 564 5.35 -13.37 -20.94
CA LEU A 564 6.63 -13.71 -21.58
C LEU A 564 7.71 -12.66 -21.29
N GLN A 565 7.36 -11.37 -21.39
CA GLN A 565 8.29 -10.26 -21.15
C GLN A 565 8.84 -10.23 -19.72
N TYR A 566 7.98 -10.35 -18.71
CA TYR A 566 8.37 -10.13 -17.31
C TYR A 566 8.74 -11.40 -16.55
N SER A 567 8.29 -12.57 -17.00
CA SER A 567 8.67 -13.83 -16.37
C SER A 567 10.14 -14.18 -16.60
N ASN A 568 10.70 -13.80 -17.76
CA ASN A 568 12.05 -14.16 -18.19
C ASN A 568 12.39 -15.65 -17.96
N GLY A 569 11.43 -16.54 -18.24
CA GLY A 569 11.59 -17.99 -18.03
C GLY A 569 11.26 -18.50 -16.62
N ASN A 570 11.00 -17.63 -15.66
CA ASN A 570 10.60 -17.98 -14.29
C ASN A 570 9.06 -18.03 -14.15
N ASP A 571 8.54 -19.19 -13.76
CA ASP A 571 7.11 -19.44 -13.60
C ASP A 571 6.66 -19.43 -12.12
N GLU A 572 7.43 -18.77 -11.25
CA GLU A 572 7.09 -18.55 -9.85
C GLU A 572 5.74 -17.87 -9.68
N VAL A 573 4.98 -18.38 -8.72
CA VAL A 573 3.63 -17.98 -8.39
C VAL A 573 3.57 -16.50 -8.00
N ALA A 574 4.53 -16.05 -7.20
CA ALA A 574 4.63 -14.67 -6.76
C ALA A 574 4.87 -13.71 -7.94
N LEU A 575 5.75 -14.11 -8.87
CA LEU A 575 6.04 -13.33 -10.07
C LEU A 575 4.81 -13.26 -10.99
N PHE A 576 4.17 -14.40 -11.28
CA PHE A 576 2.95 -14.44 -12.08
C PHE A 576 1.82 -13.60 -11.45
N SER A 577 1.62 -13.73 -10.14
CA SER A 577 0.69 -12.90 -9.35
C SER A 577 0.95 -11.41 -9.54
N ASN A 578 2.21 -10.97 -9.53
CA ASN A 578 2.56 -9.57 -9.73
C ASN A 578 2.31 -9.09 -11.17
N ILE A 579 2.59 -9.94 -12.16
CA ILE A 579 2.29 -9.66 -13.58
C ILE A 579 0.78 -9.47 -13.78
N VAL A 580 -0.04 -10.35 -13.21
CA VAL A 580 -1.51 -10.26 -13.31
C VAL A 580 -2.03 -9.02 -12.56
N LYS A 581 -1.54 -8.70 -11.36
CA LYS A 581 -1.90 -7.45 -10.67
C LYS A 581 -1.60 -6.23 -11.54
N LYS A 582 -0.41 -6.16 -12.15
CA LYS A 582 -0.04 -5.06 -13.03
C LYS A 582 -0.96 -4.97 -14.25
N TYR A 583 -1.28 -6.12 -14.85
CA TYR A 583 -2.26 -6.21 -15.93
C TYR A 583 -3.64 -5.66 -15.54
N LEU A 584 -4.16 -6.03 -14.36
CA LEU A 584 -5.45 -5.54 -13.87
C LEU A 584 -5.41 -4.05 -13.51
N PHE A 585 -4.33 -3.57 -12.92
CA PHE A 585 -4.16 -2.14 -12.67
C PHE A 585 -4.26 -1.36 -13.97
N ASP A 586 -3.49 -1.72 -14.98
CA ASP A 586 -3.44 -0.96 -16.23
C ASP A 586 -4.75 -1.06 -17.01
N THR A 587 -5.37 -2.24 -17.08
CA THR A 587 -6.51 -2.49 -17.96
C THR A 587 -7.87 -2.36 -17.31
N GLN A 588 -7.97 -2.43 -15.97
CA GLN A 588 -9.25 -2.46 -15.26
C GLN A 588 -9.42 -1.35 -14.25
N VAL A 589 -8.35 -0.94 -13.56
CA VAL A 589 -8.43 0.11 -12.52
C VAL A 589 -8.11 1.48 -13.11
N TYR A 590 -7.01 1.57 -13.84
CA TYR A 590 -6.39 2.83 -14.26
C TYR A 590 -6.61 3.17 -15.74
N LEU A 591 -6.90 2.17 -16.58
CA LEU A 591 -7.19 2.32 -18.01
C LEU A 591 -6.08 3.04 -18.79
N THR A 592 -4.83 2.73 -18.47
CA THR A 592 -3.64 3.28 -19.14
C THR A 592 -3.13 2.29 -20.18
N GLN A 593 -2.90 2.74 -21.43
CA GLN A 593 -2.56 1.86 -22.56
C GLN A 593 -1.25 1.06 -22.35
N GLU A 594 -0.32 1.54 -21.53
CA GLU A 594 0.84 0.80 -21.01
C GLU A 594 1.44 1.67 -19.89
N CYS A 595 1.40 1.23 -18.64
CA CYS A 595 2.19 1.89 -17.59
C CYS A 595 3.55 1.19 -17.58
N THR A 596 4.53 1.79 -18.27
CA THR A 596 5.85 1.24 -18.59
C THR A 596 6.87 1.25 -17.44
N CYS A 597 6.45 1.41 -16.18
CA CYS A 597 7.40 1.42 -15.06
C CYS A 597 7.14 0.24 -14.13
N GLU A 598 7.83 -0.87 -14.43
CA GLU A 598 8.29 -1.90 -13.49
C GLU A 598 7.21 -2.61 -12.65
N LEU A 599 7.33 -3.93 -12.49
CA LEU A 599 6.62 -4.63 -11.40
C LEU A 599 6.92 -3.87 -10.09
N TYR A 600 5.95 -3.74 -9.18
CA TYR A 600 6.00 -2.93 -7.95
C TYR A 600 7.24 -3.12 -7.04
N ASN A 601 8.15 -4.06 -7.37
CA ASN A 601 9.39 -4.38 -6.67
C ASN A 601 10.68 -4.18 -7.51
N GLY A 602 10.65 -3.46 -8.64
CA GLY A 602 11.88 -3.11 -9.39
C GLY A 602 12.66 -4.30 -9.99
N ALA A 603 12.02 -5.47 -10.12
CA ALA A 603 12.64 -6.63 -10.76
C ALA A 603 12.46 -6.57 -12.27
N ILE A 604 13.34 -5.82 -12.94
CA ILE A 604 13.80 -6.19 -14.29
C ILE A 604 15.33 -6.19 -14.23
N LEU A 605 15.91 -7.39 -14.27
CA LEU A 605 17.29 -7.56 -14.72
C LEU A 605 17.37 -6.97 -16.12
N SER A 606 18.24 -5.99 -16.30
CA SER A 606 18.58 -5.44 -17.60
C SER A 606 18.92 -6.57 -18.58
N SER A 607 18.05 -6.86 -19.54
CA SER A 607 18.49 -7.47 -20.78
C SER A 607 18.92 -6.34 -21.69
N THR A 608 20.25 -6.19 -21.81
CA THR A 608 21.04 -5.55 -22.89
C THR A 608 20.32 -4.62 -23.85
#